data_AF-A0A523WHV6-F1
#
_entry.id   AF-A0A523WHV6-F1
#
_cell.length_a   1.000
_cell.length_b   1.000
_cell.length_c   1.000
_cell.angle_alpha   90.00
_cell.angle_beta   90.00
_cell.angle_gamma   90.00
#
_symmetry.space_group_name_H-M   'P 1'
#
loop_
_entity.id
_entity.type
_entity.pdbx_description
1 polymer ?
#
loop_
_entity_poly.entity_id
_entity_poly.type
_entity_poly.pdbx_seq_one_letter_code
_entity_poly.pdbx_strand_id
1 'polypeptide(L)'
;CTELLQPLSVRRMVAFSETMFVGEHTVEGVTAIHVTPDEIDRCLSEGKVPVLNDPETKILHKRKFDIVIDARMAKKNLSTEITDAPIVIALGPGFEVGKDCHAVVETLAGHNLGRVIYEGKAAKNTGAPAPPELYLSSGVTSPHAASYSGFDIYSLVLRAPADGVFTGEKRIGDLVKKGDVIGRVDDIQIKVKASGVIRGLIHDGVHIVKGLKIGDIDPTSEVNRAYEISEKANAVAGGVLEACLYLLNKKSTET
;
A
#
# COMPACT_ATOMS: atom_id res chain seq x y z
N CYS A 1 -4.27 13.11 2.26
CA CYS A 1 -3.87 11.98 1.38
C CYS A 1 -4.42 12.25 -0.01
N THR A 2 -3.64 12.02 -1.06
CA THR A 2 -4.09 12.14 -2.45
C THR A 2 -4.23 10.75 -3.05
N GLU A 3 -5.27 10.53 -3.83
CA GLU A 3 -5.64 9.22 -4.34
C GLU A 3 -6.31 9.31 -5.73
N LEU A 4 -6.40 8.18 -6.42
CA LEU A 4 -7.20 8.00 -7.63
C LEU A 4 -8.71 8.05 -7.33
N LEU A 5 -9.52 8.42 -8.31
CA LEU A 5 -10.98 8.28 -8.23
C LEU A 5 -11.41 6.81 -8.02
N GLN A 6 -10.70 5.88 -8.66
CA GLN A 6 -10.88 4.43 -8.48
C GLN A 6 -9.56 3.82 -7.98
N PRO A 7 -9.33 3.81 -6.66
CA PRO A 7 -8.12 3.24 -6.08
C PRO A 7 -7.92 1.76 -6.43
N LEU A 8 -6.66 1.37 -6.61
CA LEU A 8 -6.24 -0.01 -6.93
C LEU A 8 -5.73 -0.79 -5.71
N SER A 9 -5.87 -0.23 -4.51
CA SER A 9 -5.54 -0.93 -3.26
C SER A 9 -6.33 -2.22 -3.17
N VAL A 10 -5.66 -3.35 -2.94
CA VAL A 10 -6.33 -4.65 -2.77
C VAL A 10 -6.68 -4.94 -1.31
N ARG A 11 -5.84 -4.52 -0.36
CA ARG A 11 -6.12 -4.66 1.08
C ARG A 11 -6.92 -3.46 1.58
N ARG A 12 -8.13 -3.30 1.04
CA ARG A 12 -8.96 -2.10 1.18
C ARG A 12 -9.46 -1.85 2.60
N MET A 13 -9.71 -2.91 3.37
CA MET A 13 -10.18 -2.78 4.75
C MET A 13 -9.16 -2.08 5.68
N VAL A 14 -7.89 -2.01 5.28
CA VAL A 14 -6.81 -1.36 6.04
C VAL A 14 -6.17 -0.20 5.27
N ALA A 15 -6.91 0.41 4.34
CA ALA A 15 -6.44 1.53 3.52
C ALA A 15 -7.46 2.67 3.49
N PHE A 16 -7.01 3.90 3.72
CA PHE A 16 -7.87 5.08 3.64
C PHE A 16 -8.40 5.37 2.24
N SER A 17 -7.79 4.78 1.21
CA SER A 17 -8.30 4.84 -0.17
C SER A 17 -9.73 4.31 -0.30
N GLU A 18 -10.20 3.45 0.61
CA GLU A 18 -11.59 2.96 0.60
C GLU A 18 -12.62 4.11 0.71
N THR A 19 -12.26 5.23 1.33
CA THR A 19 -13.09 6.44 1.39
C THR A 19 -13.53 6.96 0.02
N MET A 20 -12.76 6.68 -1.05
CA MET A 20 -13.14 7.05 -2.41
C MET A 20 -14.42 6.34 -2.89
N PHE A 21 -14.74 5.18 -2.30
CA PHE A 21 -15.94 4.41 -2.61
C PHE A 21 -17.07 4.62 -1.58
N VAL A 22 -16.73 4.72 -0.29
CA VAL A 22 -17.72 4.72 0.81
C VAL A 22 -17.87 6.07 1.53
N GLY A 23 -17.07 7.07 1.17
CA GLY A 23 -17.09 8.42 1.77
C GLY A 23 -16.31 8.54 3.08
N GLU A 24 -16.50 7.62 4.02
CA GLU A 24 -15.82 7.58 5.33
C GLU A 24 -15.35 6.17 5.66
N HIS A 25 -14.11 6.01 6.12
CA HIS A 25 -13.54 4.71 6.47
C HIS A 25 -12.62 4.84 7.69
N THR A 26 -12.68 3.88 8.60
CA THR A 26 -11.85 3.86 9.81
C THR A 26 -10.92 2.65 9.80
N VAL A 27 -9.62 2.92 10.02
CA VAL A 27 -8.58 1.89 10.12
C VAL A 27 -7.91 2.05 11.48
N GLU A 28 -7.98 1.00 12.31
CA GLU A 28 -7.34 0.96 13.64
C GLU A 28 -7.54 2.22 14.50
N GLY A 29 -8.79 2.72 14.52
CA GLY A 29 -9.18 3.89 15.33
C GLY A 29 -8.91 5.25 14.67
N VAL A 30 -8.31 5.29 13.48
CA VAL A 30 -8.12 6.52 12.69
C VAL A 30 -9.16 6.59 11.59
N THR A 31 -9.98 7.65 11.60
CA THR A 31 -11.02 7.88 10.60
C THR A 31 -10.52 8.79 9.49
N ALA A 32 -10.76 8.38 8.25
CA ALA A 32 -10.50 9.15 7.04
C ALA A 32 -11.82 9.49 6.32
N ILE A 33 -11.86 10.63 5.64
CA ILE A 33 -13.02 11.10 4.87
C ILE A 33 -12.57 11.57 3.49
N HIS A 34 -13.32 11.17 2.45
CA HIS A 34 -13.17 11.74 1.12
C HIS A 34 -13.74 13.17 1.10
N VAL A 35 -12.89 14.14 0.78
CA VAL A 35 -13.20 15.56 0.83
C VAL A 35 -12.78 16.29 -0.43
N THR A 36 -13.40 17.44 -0.68
CA THR A 36 -12.90 18.45 -1.62
C THR A 36 -11.80 19.31 -0.97
N PRO A 37 -10.98 20.03 -1.76
CA PRO A 37 -9.93 20.90 -1.21
C PRO A 37 -10.41 21.92 -0.17
N ASP A 38 -11.62 22.46 -0.32
CA ASP A 38 -12.17 23.49 0.58
C ASP A 38 -12.63 22.91 1.94
N GLU A 39 -12.79 21.59 2.03
CA GLU A 39 -13.24 20.89 3.24
C GLU A 39 -12.08 20.36 4.09
N ILE A 40 -10.84 20.47 3.61
CA ILE A 40 -9.64 19.93 4.28
C ILE A 40 -9.53 20.46 5.72
N ASP A 41 -9.61 21.78 5.93
CA ASP A 41 -9.38 22.37 7.25
C ASP A 41 -10.46 21.95 8.26
N ARG A 42 -11.71 21.84 7.81
CA ARG A 42 -12.80 21.32 8.64
C ARG A 42 -12.53 19.87 9.04
N CYS A 43 -12.20 19.01 8.07
CA CYS A 43 -11.89 17.60 8.30
C CYS A 43 -10.73 17.42 9.30
N LEU A 44 -9.66 18.20 9.14
CA LEU A 44 -8.52 18.19 10.06
C LEU A 44 -8.90 18.69 11.46
N SER A 45 -9.73 19.72 11.58
CA SER A 45 -10.18 20.25 12.88
C SER A 45 -11.03 19.24 13.67
N GLU A 46 -11.67 18.30 12.98
CA GLU A 46 -12.41 17.17 13.57
C GLU A 46 -11.49 15.99 13.95
N GLY A 47 -10.18 16.11 13.76
CA GLY A 47 -9.21 15.03 14.02
C GLY A 47 -9.24 13.90 13.00
N LYS A 48 -9.78 14.13 11.80
CA LYS A 48 -9.93 13.13 10.74
C LYS A 48 -8.92 13.34 9.61
N VAL A 49 -8.63 12.27 8.88
CA VAL A 49 -7.68 12.29 7.76
C VAL A 49 -8.40 12.64 6.45
N PRO A 50 -8.12 13.78 5.81
CA PRO A 50 -8.70 14.12 4.51
C PRO A 50 -8.06 13.28 3.39
N VAL A 51 -8.91 12.69 2.55
CA VAL A 51 -8.53 11.97 1.32
C VAL A 51 -9.11 12.70 0.13
N LEU A 52 -8.30 12.96 -0.90
CA LEU A 52 -8.70 13.72 -2.09
C LEU A 52 -8.52 12.87 -3.34
N ASN A 53 -9.48 12.96 -4.27
CA ASN A 53 -9.24 12.60 -5.67
C ASN A 53 -8.29 13.63 -6.30
N ASP A 54 -6.99 13.35 -6.24
CA ASP A 54 -5.94 14.23 -6.75
C ASP A 54 -4.73 13.41 -7.23
N PRO A 55 -4.88 12.62 -8.30
CA PRO A 55 -3.85 11.69 -8.77
C PRO A 55 -2.55 12.39 -9.21
N GLU A 56 -2.64 13.66 -9.58
CA GLU A 56 -1.52 14.51 -10.02
C GLU A 56 -0.93 15.32 -8.87
N THR A 57 -1.43 15.17 -7.64
CA THR A 57 -0.96 15.87 -6.43
C THR A 57 -0.99 17.41 -6.58
N LYS A 58 -1.97 17.94 -7.31
CA LYS A 58 -2.16 19.38 -7.57
C LYS A 58 -2.35 20.19 -6.28
N ILE A 59 -2.73 19.55 -5.19
CA ILE A 59 -2.86 20.19 -3.87
C ILE A 59 -1.56 20.85 -3.40
N LEU A 60 -0.38 20.37 -3.84
CA LEU A 60 0.91 20.97 -3.52
C LEU A 60 1.05 22.43 -4.01
N HIS A 61 0.34 22.79 -5.09
CA HIS A 61 0.34 24.17 -5.60
C HIS A 61 -0.67 25.07 -4.88
N LYS A 62 -1.62 24.49 -4.14
CA LYS A 62 -2.69 25.22 -3.46
C LYS A 62 -2.42 25.42 -1.98
N ARG A 63 -1.60 24.56 -1.37
CA ARG A 63 -1.28 24.59 0.05
C ARG A 63 0.17 24.22 0.28
N LYS A 64 0.79 24.85 1.28
CA LYS A 64 2.12 24.45 1.76
C LYS A 64 2.02 23.26 2.69
N PHE A 65 2.94 22.32 2.53
CA PHE A 65 3.11 21.17 3.40
C PHE A 65 4.53 21.21 3.97
N ASP A 66 4.67 20.91 5.26
CA ASP A 66 5.99 20.79 5.90
C ASP A 66 6.70 19.50 5.45
N ILE A 67 5.92 18.44 5.23
CA ILE A 67 6.37 17.11 4.86
C ILE A 67 5.52 16.56 3.73
N VAL A 68 6.17 16.03 2.69
CA VAL A 68 5.56 15.23 1.62
C VAL A 68 6.14 13.82 1.66
N ILE A 69 5.26 12.81 1.59
CA ILE A 69 5.65 11.40 1.57
C ILE A 69 5.16 10.78 0.27
N ASP A 70 6.07 10.36 -0.60
CA ASP A 70 5.70 9.55 -1.76
C ASP A 70 5.53 8.09 -1.36
N ALA A 71 4.28 7.73 -1.07
CA ALA A 71 3.84 6.38 -0.75
C ALA A 71 3.17 5.65 -1.93
N ARG A 72 3.30 6.14 -3.18
CA ARG A 72 2.66 5.54 -4.36
C ARG A 72 3.26 4.18 -4.72
N MET A 73 4.48 3.90 -4.24
CA MET A 73 5.21 2.64 -4.46
C MET A 73 5.32 2.23 -5.94
N ALA A 74 5.39 3.20 -6.86
CA ALA A 74 5.42 2.99 -8.32
C ALA A 74 6.73 2.32 -8.83
N LYS A 75 7.72 2.12 -7.93
CA LYS A 75 9.04 1.52 -8.20
C LYS A 75 9.94 2.33 -9.14
N LYS A 76 9.51 3.54 -9.47
CA LYS A 76 10.20 4.59 -10.22
C LYS A 76 9.68 5.93 -9.73
N ASN A 77 10.51 6.97 -9.79
CA ASN A 77 10.04 8.33 -9.57
C ASN A 77 9.10 8.72 -10.72
N LEU A 78 7.85 9.08 -10.40
CA LEU A 78 6.86 9.55 -11.37
C LEU A 78 6.90 11.06 -11.57
N SER A 79 7.06 11.80 -10.47
CA SER A 79 6.90 13.25 -10.44
C SER A 79 7.35 13.89 -9.11
N THR A 80 8.01 13.14 -8.22
CA THR A 80 8.40 13.62 -6.90
C THR A 80 9.69 14.39 -7.00
N GLU A 81 9.71 15.58 -6.44
CA GLU A 81 10.87 16.45 -6.41
C GLU A 81 11.27 16.74 -4.97
N ILE A 82 12.57 16.87 -4.72
CA ILE A 82 13.08 17.22 -3.38
C ILE A 82 12.55 18.59 -2.91
N THR A 83 12.06 19.41 -3.82
CA THR A 83 11.46 20.74 -3.61
C THR A 83 9.96 20.73 -3.34
N ASP A 84 9.28 19.58 -3.39
CA ASP A 84 7.83 19.47 -3.16
C ASP A 84 7.41 19.95 -1.75
N ALA A 85 8.32 19.85 -0.78
CA ALA A 85 8.17 20.35 0.57
C ALA A 85 9.54 20.56 1.24
N PRO A 86 9.61 21.25 2.39
CA PRO A 86 10.82 21.29 3.19
C PRO A 86 11.36 19.89 3.51
N ILE A 87 10.50 18.90 3.73
CA ILE A 87 10.90 17.51 3.93
C ILE A 87 10.15 16.65 2.92
N VAL A 88 10.89 15.81 2.20
CA VAL A 88 10.35 14.89 1.19
C VAL A 88 10.90 13.51 1.50
N ILE A 89 10.02 12.56 1.76
CA ILE A 89 10.36 11.17 2.09
C ILE A 89 9.77 10.28 1.00
N ALA A 90 10.54 9.31 0.49
CA ALA A 90 10.04 8.39 -0.52
C ALA A 90 10.08 6.94 -0.02
N LEU A 91 9.14 6.10 -0.47
CA LEU A 91 9.07 4.70 -0.04
C LEU A 91 9.56 3.74 -1.14
N GLY A 92 10.64 3.02 -0.84
CA GLY A 92 11.15 1.93 -1.67
C GLY A 92 11.94 2.38 -2.91
N PRO A 93 12.10 1.49 -3.91
CA PRO A 93 12.95 1.76 -5.07
C PRO A 93 12.39 2.85 -5.97
N GLY A 94 13.29 3.49 -6.71
CA GLY A 94 12.97 4.49 -7.73
C GLY A 94 13.40 5.91 -7.38
N PHE A 95 13.94 6.11 -6.17
CA PHE A 95 14.33 7.40 -5.62
C PHE A 95 15.79 7.39 -5.15
N GLU A 96 16.41 8.56 -5.16
CA GLU A 96 17.77 8.83 -4.70
C GLU A 96 17.78 10.00 -3.72
N VAL A 97 18.38 9.78 -2.55
CA VAL A 97 18.51 10.81 -1.51
C VAL A 97 19.43 11.93 -2.01
N GLY A 98 19.05 13.18 -1.75
CA GLY A 98 19.77 14.37 -2.21
C GLY A 98 19.44 14.78 -3.65
N LYS A 99 18.68 13.96 -4.38
CA LYS A 99 18.19 14.26 -5.73
C LYS A 99 16.67 14.34 -5.77
N ASP A 100 15.99 13.25 -5.42
CA ASP A 100 14.53 13.14 -5.49
C ASP A 100 13.87 13.44 -4.13
N CYS A 101 14.58 13.18 -3.03
CA CYS A 101 14.03 13.25 -1.68
C CYS A 101 15.12 13.45 -0.63
N HIS A 102 14.71 13.71 0.62
CA HIS A 102 15.58 13.89 1.77
C HIS A 102 15.86 12.58 2.52
N ALA A 103 14.97 11.58 2.40
CA ALA A 103 15.17 10.23 2.90
C ALA A 103 14.36 9.22 2.10
N VAL A 104 14.85 7.98 2.05
CA VAL A 104 14.12 6.84 1.50
C VAL A 104 13.89 5.80 2.59
N VAL A 105 12.69 5.25 2.70
CA VAL A 105 12.41 4.12 3.60
C VAL A 105 12.45 2.81 2.80
N GLU A 106 13.21 1.83 3.28
CA GLU A 106 13.31 0.51 2.65
C GLU A 106 11.98 -0.26 2.76
N THR A 107 11.55 -0.88 1.65
CA THR A 107 10.27 -1.61 1.54
C THR A 107 10.44 -3.07 1.08
N LEU A 108 11.66 -3.49 0.74
CA LEU A 108 12.01 -4.87 0.46
C LEU A 108 11.95 -5.67 1.77
N ALA A 109 11.25 -6.80 1.73
CA ALA A 109 11.19 -7.70 2.88
C ALA A 109 12.59 -8.26 3.18
N GLY A 110 12.97 -8.25 4.45
CA GLY A 110 14.27 -8.71 4.92
C GLY A 110 14.78 -7.85 6.07
N HIS A 111 16.06 -8.01 6.41
CA HIS A 111 16.68 -7.39 7.57
C HIS A 111 16.58 -5.85 7.61
N ASN A 112 16.55 -5.21 6.45
CA ASN A 112 16.50 -3.74 6.35
C ASN A 112 15.07 -3.18 6.19
N LEU A 113 14.02 -4.01 6.25
CA LEU A 113 12.64 -3.54 6.07
C LEU A 113 12.30 -2.41 7.05
N GLY A 114 11.79 -1.28 6.55
CA GLY A 114 11.46 -0.10 7.35
C GLY A 114 12.64 0.78 7.72
N ARG A 115 13.88 0.38 7.41
CA ARG A 115 15.07 1.19 7.69
C ARG A 115 15.04 2.49 6.88
N VAL A 116 15.37 3.60 7.55
CA VAL A 116 15.54 4.91 6.90
C VAL A 116 16.94 5.00 6.29
N ILE A 117 16.98 5.45 5.04
CA ILE A 117 18.17 5.65 4.24
C ILE A 117 18.32 7.16 4.04
N TYR A 118 19.39 7.73 4.56
CA TYR A 118 19.73 9.16 4.46
C TYR A 118 20.81 9.45 3.40
N GLU A 119 21.33 8.43 2.74
CA GLU A 119 22.27 8.54 1.63
C GLU A 119 22.08 7.34 0.68
N GLY A 120 22.02 7.60 -0.63
CA GLY A 120 21.86 6.54 -1.64
C GLY A 120 20.40 6.21 -1.96
N LYS A 121 20.10 4.90 -2.12
CA LYS A 121 18.82 4.39 -2.65
C LYS A 121 18.37 3.13 -1.89
N ALA A 122 17.07 2.88 -1.86
CA ALA A 122 16.54 1.58 -1.44
C ALA A 122 16.88 0.45 -2.43
N ALA A 123 16.73 -0.79 -1.98
CA ALA A 123 16.94 -1.97 -2.82
C ALA A 123 16.02 -1.98 -4.04
N LYS A 124 16.56 -2.43 -5.18
CA LYS A 124 15.83 -2.53 -6.45
C LYS A 124 14.61 -3.45 -6.31
N ASN A 125 13.56 -3.16 -7.09
CA ASN A 125 12.40 -4.03 -7.16
C ASN A 125 12.79 -5.42 -7.70
N THR A 126 12.52 -6.48 -6.93
CA THR A 126 12.84 -7.86 -7.30
C THR A 126 11.76 -8.51 -8.16
N GLY A 127 10.55 -7.94 -8.21
CA GLY A 127 9.38 -8.53 -8.88
C GLY A 127 8.75 -9.72 -8.15
N ALA A 128 9.41 -10.24 -7.10
CA ALA A 128 8.93 -11.37 -6.31
C ALA A 128 8.02 -10.92 -5.15
N PRO A 129 6.96 -11.66 -4.81
CA PRO A 129 6.23 -11.49 -3.55
C PRO A 129 7.15 -11.67 -2.35
N ALA A 130 6.81 -11.05 -1.21
CA ALA A 130 7.50 -11.35 0.06
C ALA A 130 7.35 -12.85 0.39
N PRO A 131 8.37 -13.51 0.96
CA PRO A 131 8.34 -14.94 1.26
C PRO A 131 7.25 -15.32 2.29
N PRO A 132 6.79 -16.60 2.33
CA PRO A 132 5.74 -17.07 3.25
C PRO A 132 6.07 -16.83 4.72
N GLU A 133 7.35 -16.77 5.04
CA GLU A 133 7.92 -16.58 6.38
C GLU A 133 7.64 -15.18 6.96
N LEU A 134 7.17 -14.24 6.12
CA LEU A 134 6.62 -12.95 6.55
C LEU A 134 5.09 -12.98 6.72
N TYR A 135 4.43 -14.02 6.21
CA TYR A 135 2.99 -14.28 6.40
C TYR A 135 2.72 -15.19 7.60
N LEU A 136 3.72 -15.95 8.04
CA LEU A 136 3.69 -16.73 9.27
C LEU A 136 4.55 -15.96 10.27
N SER A 137 4.03 -15.57 11.44
CA SER A 137 4.72 -14.77 12.46
C SER A 137 5.93 -15.47 13.11
N SER A 138 6.53 -16.45 12.43
CA SER A 138 7.56 -17.36 12.91
C SER A 138 8.89 -17.18 12.16
N GLY A 139 9.34 -15.94 12.01
CA GLY A 139 10.77 -15.59 12.11
C GLY A 139 11.78 -16.32 11.22
N VAL A 140 11.43 -16.76 10.01
CA VAL A 140 12.43 -17.24 9.04
C VAL A 140 12.66 -16.13 8.01
N THR A 141 13.93 -15.76 7.81
CA THR A 141 14.32 -14.73 6.86
C THR A 141 15.11 -15.39 5.74
N SER A 142 14.49 -15.68 4.60
CA SER A 142 15.25 -15.91 3.36
C SER A 142 14.63 -15.23 2.14
N PRO A 143 15.38 -14.37 1.43
CA PRO A 143 14.93 -13.68 0.22
C PRO A 143 14.81 -14.60 -1.02
N HIS A 144 14.86 -15.93 -0.87
CA HIS A 144 14.77 -16.91 -1.96
C HIS A 144 13.74 -18.04 -1.73
N ALA A 145 12.79 -17.88 -0.79
CA ALA A 145 11.83 -18.92 -0.42
C ALA A 145 10.67 -19.13 -1.42
N ALA A 146 10.93 -19.16 -2.73
CA ALA A 146 9.94 -19.59 -3.73
C ALA A 146 9.64 -21.10 -3.65
N SER A 147 10.44 -21.88 -2.92
CA SER A 147 10.37 -23.35 -2.96
C SER A 147 10.68 -24.09 -1.66
N TYR A 148 10.94 -23.40 -0.53
CA TYR A 148 11.49 -24.05 0.66
C TYR A 148 10.53 -25.01 1.39
N SER A 149 9.26 -25.09 0.97
CA SER A 149 8.25 -26.01 1.53
C SER A 149 7.35 -26.67 0.49
N GLY A 150 7.68 -26.59 -0.82
CA GLY A 150 6.77 -27.01 -1.89
C GLY A 150 5.49 -26.16 -2.00
N PHE A 151 5.42 -25.04 -1.26
CA PHE A 151 4.31 -24.10 -1.25
C PHE A 151 4.57 -22.97 -2.26
N ASP A 152 3.79 -22.93 -3.33
CA ASP A 152 3.87 -21.88 -4.34
C ASP A 152 3.28 -20.57 -3.80
N ILE A 153 4.12 -19.64 -3.34
CA ILE A 153 3.65 -18.34 -2.83
C ILE A 153 2.94 -17.49 -3.90
N TYR A 154 3.22 -17.72 -5.19
CA TYR A 154 2.49 -17.03 -6.25
C TYR A 154 1.04 -17.48 -6.32
N SER A 155 0.70 -18.65 -5.78
CA SER A 155 -0.69 -19.13 -5.67
C SER A 155 -1.54 -18.33 -4.67
N LEU A 156 -0.91 -17.59 -3.74
CA LEU A 156 -1.58 -16.68 -2.82
C LEU A 156 -1.92 -15.32 -3.43
N VAL A 157 -1.31 -14.97 -4.57
CA VAL A 157 -1.53 -13.68 -5.24
C VAL A 157 -2.55 -13.85 -6.37
N LEU A 158 -3.62 -13.08 -6.32
CA LEU A 158 -4.67 -13.08 -7.33
C LEU A 158 -4.34 -12.04 -8.39
N ARG A 159 -4.42 -12.44 -9.67
CA ARG A 159 -4.15 -11.57 -10.81
C ARG A 159 -5.30 -11.56 -11.80
N ALA A 160 -5.54 -10.41 -12.42
CA ALA A 160 -6.55 -10.23 -13.45
C ALA A 160 -6.28 -11.17 -14.65
N PRO A 161 -7.24 -12.02 -15.07
CA PRO A 161 -7.08 -12.92 -16.21
C PRO A 161 -7.14 -12.21 -17.56
N ALA A 162 -7.80 -11.05 -17.62
CA ALA A 162 -7.99 -10.22 -18.81
C ALA A 162 -8.11 -8.74 -18.41
N ASP A 163 -8.18 -7.87 -19.42
CA ASP A 163 -8.62 -6.49 -19.25
C ASP A 163 -10.15 -6.47 -19.10
N GLY A 164 -10.70 -5.54 -18.32
CA GLY A 164 -12.15 -5.41 -18.15
C GLY A 164 -12.56 -4.87 -16.79
N VAL A 165 -13.85 -4.99 -16.44
CA VAL A 165 -14.39 -4.54 -15.15
C VAL A 165 -14.46 -5.70 -14.17
N PHE A 166 -13.91 -5.50 -12.98
CA PHE A 166 -14.00 -6.51 -11.91
C PHE A 166 -15.40 -6.51 -11.26
N THR A 167 -15.97 -7.70 -11.08
CA THR A 167 -17.19 -7.93 -10.29
C THR A 167 -16.95 -9.04 -9.28
N GLY A 168 -17.01 -8.74 -7.98
CA GLY A 168 -16.81 -9.69 -6.90
C GLY A 168 -18.02 -10.60 -6.66
N GLU A 169 -17.76 -11.89 -6.45
CA GLU A 169 -18.73 -12.89 -5.94
C GLU A 169 -18.46 -13.25 -4.47
N LYS A 170 -17.29 -12.86 -3.96
CA LYS A 170 -16.80 -13.06 -2.60
C LYS A 170 -16.26 -11.74 -2.05
N ARG A 171 -16.09 -11.68 -0.73
CA ARG A 171 -15.65 -10.48 0.00
C ARG A 171 -14.36 -10.73 0.76
N ILE A 172 -13.66 -9.64 1.11
CA ILE A 172 -12.56 -9.70 2.07
C ILE A 172 -13.08 -10.31 3.37
N GLY A 173 -12.33 -11.24 3.96
CA GLY A 173 -12.71 -12.03 5.13
C GLY A 173 -13.39 -13.36 4.83
N ASP A 174 -13.83 -13.62 3.60
CA ASP A 174 -14.42 -14.92 3.24
C ASP A 174 -13.36 -16.03 3.23
N LEU A 175 -13.75 -17.20 3.76
CA LEU A 175 -13.00 -18.44 3.61
C LEU A 175 -13.25 -19.05 2.22
N VAL A 176 -12.18 -19.44 1.55
CA VAL A 176 -12.20 -20.02 0.21
C VAL A 176 -11.35 -21.28 0.12
N LYS A 177 -11.77 -22.21 -0.73
CA LYS A 177 -11.03 -23.40 -1.11
C LYS A 177 -10.43 -23.24 -2.49
N LYS A 178 -9.28 -23.85 -2.73
CA LYS A 178 -8.66 -23.93 -4.07
C LYS A 178 -9.71 -24.33 -5.12
N GLY A 179 -9.84 -23.52 -6.17
CA GLY A 179 -10.81 -23.71 -7.25
C GLY A 179 -12.10 -22.90 -7.11
N ASP A 180 -12.39 -22.35 -5.93
CA ASP A 180 -13.55 -21.48 -5.72
C ASP A 180 -13.47 -20.24 -6.61
N VAL A 181 -14.61 -19.81 -7.14
CA VAL A 181 -14.76 -18.56 -7.89
C VAL A 181 -14.95 -17.42 -6.90
N ILE A 182 -14.15 -16.36 -7.04
CA ILE A 182 -14.21 -15.18 -6.17
C ILE A 182 -14.80 -13.95 -6.84
N GLY A 183 -14.97 -14.01 -8.16
CA GLY A 183 -15.44 -12.90 -8.98
C GLY A 183 -15.14 -13.15 -10.45
N ARG A 184 -15.39 -12.12 -11.26
CA ARG A 184 -15.16 -12.12 -12.71
C ARG A 184 -14.49 -10.83 -13.15
N VAL A 185 -13.81 -10.89 -14.29
CA VAL A 185 -13.47 -9.72 -15.10
C VAL A 185 -14.29 -9.83 -16.36
N ASP A 186 -15.28 -8.96 -16.50
CA ASP A 186 -16.39 -9.12 -17.44
C ASP A 186 -16.98 -10.55 -17.33
N ASP A 187 -16.86 -11.38 -18.37
CA ASP A 187 -17.39 -12.75 -18.39
C ASP A 187 -16.39 -13.82 -17.89
N ILE A 188 -15.15 -13.45 -17.57
CA ILE A 188 -14.07 -14.41 -17.26
C ILE A 188 -13.96 -14.61 -15.75
N GLN A 189 -14.22 -15.83 -15.29
CA GLN A 189 -14.11 -16.21 -13.88
C GLN A 189 -12.68 -16.15 -13.33
N ILE A 190 -12.56 -15.64 -12.11
CA ILE A 190 -11.34 -15.67 -11.31
C ILE A 190 -11.47 -16.77 -10.26
N LYS A 191 -10.58 -17.76 -10.31
CA LYS A 191 -10.52 -18.86 -9.36
C LYS A 191 -9.30 -18.73 -8.45
N VAL A 192 -9.47 -19.05 -7.17
CA VAL A 192 -8.34 -19.06 -6.22
C VAL A 192 -7.46 -20.29 -6.44
N LYS A 193 -6.14 -20.09 -6.32
CA LYS A 193 -5.14 -21.15 -6.52
C LYS A 193 -4.70 -21.81 -5.21
N ALA A 194 -5.06 -21.22 -4.09
CA ALA A 194 -4.81 -21.69 -2.73
C ALA A 194 -6.06 -21.50 -1.86
N SER A 195 -6.22 -22.36 -0.85
CA SER A 195 -7.25 -22.23 0.18
C SER A 195 -6.79 -21.25 1.26
N GLY A 196 -7.73 -20.57 1.92
CA GLY A 196 -7.44 -19.62 2.99
C GLY A 196 -8.53 -18.57 3.15
N VAL A 197 -8.16 -17.40 3.68
CA VAL A 197 -9.02 -16.22 3.79
C VAL A 197 -8.68 -15.23 2.68
N ILE A 198 -9.69 -14.62 2.05
CA ILE A 198 -9.47 -13.47 1.18
C ILE A 198 -9.01 -12.29 2.03
N ARG A 199 -7.72 -11.96 1.99
CA ARG A 199 -7.10 -10.88 2.77
C ARG A 199 -7.15 -9.55 2.03
N GLY A 200 -7.08 -9.59 0.71
CA GLY A 200 -7.23 -8.45 -0.16
C GLY A 200 -8.04 -8.81 -1.39
N LEU A 201 -8.89 -7.88 -1.83
CA LEU A 201 -9.67 -7.95 -3.05
C LEU A 201 -9.93 -6.53 -3.54
N ILE A 202 -9.70 -6.26 -4.82
CA ILE A 202 -9.99 -4.96 -5.44
C ILE A 202 -11.49 -4.62 -5.36
N HIS A 203 -11.85 -3.34 -5.51
CA HIS A 203 -13.25 -2.91 -5.42
C HIS A 203 -14.03 -3.33 -6.68
N ASP A 204 -15.30 -3.68 -6.49
CA ASP A 204 -16.25 -3.95 -7.58
C ASP A 204 -16.39 -2.72 -8.49
N GLY A 205 -16.51 -2.93 -9.80
CA GLY A 205 -16.66 -1.85 -10.77
C GLY A 205 -15.37 -1.14 -11.17
N VAL A 206 -14.21 -1.52 -10.62
CA VAL A 206 -12.91 -0.99 -11.03
C VAL A 206 -12.49 -1.61 -12.37
N HIS A 207 -12.05 -0.76 -13.30
CA HIS A 207 -11.44 -1.20 -14.55
C HIS A 207 -9.99 -1.64 -14.32
N ILE A 208 -9.66 -2.84 -14.77
CA ILE A 208 -8.37 -3.49 -14.51
C ILE A 208 -7.75 -4.02 -15.80
N VAL A 209 -6.43 -4.13 -15.78
CA VAL A 209 -5.64 -4.69 -16.88
C VAL A 209 -5.13 -6.09 -16.52
N LYS A 210 -4.97 -6.94 -17.52
CA LYS A 210 -4.48 -8.31 -17.41
C LYS A 210 -3.16 -8.35 -16.64
N GLY A 211 -3.07 -9.28 -15.69
CA GLY A 211 -1.90 -9.47 -14.85
C GLY A 211 -1.80 -8.53 -13.65
N LEU A 212 -2.64 -7.49 -13.55
CA LEU A 212 -2.74 -6.62 -12.37
C LEU A 212 -3.02 -7.47 -11.13
N LYS A 213 -2.37 -7.15 -10.00
CA LYS A 213 -2.72 -7.77 -8.72
C LYS A 213 -4.10 -7.26 -8.30
N ILE A 214 -5.05 -8.17 -8.12
CA ILE A 214 -6.44 -7.86 -7.76
C ILE A 214 -6.83 -8.39 -6.38
N GLY A 215 -5.94 -9.12 -5.72
CA GLY A 215 -6.18 -9.65 -4.39
C GLY A 215 -5.05 -10.52 -3.86
N ASP A 216 -5.20 -10.97 -2.62
CA ASP A 216 -4.34 -11.96 -2.00
C ASP A 216 -5.08 -12.81 -0.97
N ILE A 217 -4.61 -14.05 -0.82
CA ILE A 217 -5.13 -15.04 0.12
C ILE A 217 -4.16 -15.17 1.29
N ASP A 218 -4.68 -15.19 2.51
CA ASP A 218 -3.95 -15.60 3.71
C ASP A 218 -4.18 -17.10 3.95
N PRO A 219 -3.13 -17.95 3.95
CA PRO A 219 -3.28 -19.39 4.13
C PRO A 219 -3.63 -19.81 5.57
N THR A 220 -3.52 -18.91 6.56
CA THR A 220 -3.62 -19.26 7.99
C THR A 220 -5.06 -19.44 8.50
N SER A 221 -6.07 -19.21 7.66
CA SER A 221 -7.49 -19.23 8.05
C SER A 221 -7.90 -18.22 9.14
N GLU A 222 -7.00 -17.34 9.55
CA GLU A 222 -7.24 -16.30 10.55
C GLU A 222 -7.93 -15.07 9.92
N VAL A 223 -9.25 -14.98 10.07
CA VAL A 223 -10.09 -13.97 9.42
C VAL A 223 -9.69 -12.54 9.82
N ASN A 224 -9.31 -12.31 11.09
CA ASN A 224 -8.97 -10.99 11.60
C ASN A 224 -7.78 -10.33 10.87
N ARG A 225 -6.84 -11.12 10.33
CA ARG A 225 -5.68 -10.62 9.58
C ARG A 225 -6.04 -9.91 8.28
N ALA A 226 -7.27 -10.08 7.80
CA ALA A 226 -7.83 -9.31 6.69
C ALA A 226 -8.10 -7.84 7.06
N TYR A 227 -8.28 -7.54 8.35
CA TYR A 227 -8.66 -6.24 8.90
C TYR A 227 -7.56 -5.56 9.73
N GLU A 228 -6.38 -6.19 9.84
CA GLU A 228 -5.24 -5.68 10.61
C GLU A 228 -4.13 -5.16 9.69
N ILE A 229 -3.49 -4.06 10.07
CA ILE A 229 -2.30 -3.55 9.39
C ILE A 229 -1.18 -4.61 9.49
N SER A 230 -0.60 -4.98 8.36
CA SER A 230 0.47 -6.00 8.37
C SER A 230 1.73 -5.49 9.07
N GLU A 231 2.48 -6.41 9.68
CA GLU A 231 3.84 -6.19 10.20
C GLU A 231 4.73 -5.42 9.21
N LYS A 232 4.67 -5.78 7.91
CA LYS A 232 5.41 -5.06 6.86
C LYS A 232 5.02 -3.59 6.77
N ALA A 233 3.73 -3.30 6.75
CA ALA A 233 3.22 -1.94 6.68
C ALA A 233 3.57 -1.16 7.95
N ASN A 234 3.47 -1.79 9.13
CA ASN A 234 3.89 -1.21 10.41
C ASN A 234 5.39 -0.87 10.43
N ALA A 235 6.26 -1.77 9.95
CA ALA A 235 7.69 -1.52 9.86
C ALA A 235 8.01 -0.33 8.94
N VAL A 236 7.36 -0.25 7.78
CA VAL A 236 7.53 0.89 6.85
C VAL A 236 7.00 2.18 7.46
N ALA A 237 5.82 2.15 8.09
CA ALA A 237 5.24 3.33 8.76
C ALA A 237 6.10 3.81 9.93
N GLY A 238 6.71 2.90 10.69
CA GLY A 238 7.69 3.23 11.72
C GLY A 238 8.91 3.97 11.17
N GLY A 239 9.46 3.49 10.06
CA GLY A 239 10.55 4.19 9.35
C GLY A 239 10.16 5.57 8.84
N VAL A 240 8.92 5.73 8.34
CA VAL A 240 8.40 7.04 7.93
C VAL A 240 8.33 7.99 9.12
N LEU A 241 7.78 7.54 10.25
CA LEU A 241 7.69 8.35 11.46
C LEU A 241 9.09 8.74 11.97
N GLU A 242 10.04 7.80 11.98
CA GLU A 242 11.44 8.06 12.33
C GLU A 242 12.04 9.16 11.44
N ALA A 243 11.90 9.03 10.12
CA ALA A 243 12.43 9.98 9.15
C ALA A 243 11.82 11.39 9.34
N CYS A 244 10.50 11.46 9.57
CA CYS A 244 9.81 12.71 9.87
C CYS A 244 10.43 13.39 11.11
N LEU A 245 10.51 12.67 12.23
CA LEU A 245 11.01 13.21 13.50
C LEU A 245 12.48 13.62 13.40
N TYR A 246 13.32 12.80 12.79
CA TYR A 246 14.74 13.08 12.61
C TYR A 246 14.96 14.35 11.76
N LEU A 247 14.29 14.47 10.61
CA LEU A 247 14.48 15.58 9.68
C LEU A 247 13.89 16.89 10.22
N LEU A 248 12.75 16.83 10.94
CA LEU A 248 12.20 18.00 11.64
C LEU A 248 13.18 18.53 12.70
N ASN A 249 13.76 17.63 13.49
CA ASN A 249 14.73 18.01 14.52
C ASN A 249 16.00 18.60 13.90
N LYS A 250 16.55 17.96 12.86
CA LYS A 250 17.75 18.44 12.16
C LYS A 250 17.55 19.84 11.58
N LYS A 251 16.40 20.11 10.95
CA LYS A 251 16.08 21.45 10.45
C LYS A 251 15.97 22.48 11.55
N SER A 252 15.35 22.12 12.67
CA SER A 252 15.22 23.02 13.82
C SER A 252 16.57 23.42 14.42
N THR A 253 17.60 22.59 14.28
CA THR A 253 18.97 22.90 14.73
C THR A 253 19.81 23.69 13.72
N GLU A 254 19.38 23.75 12.46
CA GLU A 254 20.04 24.48 11.37
C GLU A 254 19.49 25.90 11.17
N THR A 255 18.40 26.26 11.87
CA THR A 255 17.76 27.59 11.85
C THR A 255 18.10 28.40 13.09
#